data_AF-A0AAJ2L6B1-F1
#
_entry.id   AF-A0AAJ2L6B1-F1
#
_cell.length_a   1.000
_cell.length_b   1.000
_cell.length_c   1.000
_cell.angle_alpha   90.00
_cell.angle_beta   90.00
_cell.angle_gamma   90.00
#
_symmetry.space_group_name_H-M   'P 1'
#
loop_
_entity.id
_entity.type
_entity.pdbx_description
1 polymer ?
#
loop_
_entity_poly.entity_id
_entity_poly.type
_entity_poly.pdbx_seq_one_letter_code
_entity_poly.pdbx_strand_id
1 'polypeptide(L)'
;MTGIASASVTHYVDVWDEQIMWQSAFSAYEKTNGIADQPDFELMCGTQHKPDICACLQMIFDPGTSPMGVQNEDCCAELIENSGPELTE
;
A
#
# COMPACT_ATOMS: atom_id res chain seq x y z
N MET A 1 -6.14 13.34 33.21
CA MET A 1 -6.34 13.29 31.75
C MET A 1 -5.02 12.82 31.15
N THR A 2 -4.95 11.57 30.71
CA THR A 2 -3.88 11.13 29.82
C THR A 2 -4.15 11.77 28.46
N GLY A 3 -3.35 12.77 28.08
CA GLY A 3 -3.48 13.41 26.78
C GLY A 3 -3.23 12.39 25.68
N ILE A 4 -4.10 12.36 24.68
CA ILE A 4 -3.86 11.62 23.45
C ILE A 4 -2.78 12.40 22.68
N ALA A 5 -1.70 11.72 22.30
CA ALA A 5 -0.66 12.30 21.45
C ALA A 5 -0.90 11.85 20.01
N SER A 6 -1.01 12.80 19.09
CA SER A 6 -1.15 12.52 17.66
C SER A 6 0.22 12.62 16.97
N ALA A 7 0.50 11.71 16.05
CA ALA A 7 1.70 11.71 15.24
C ALA A 7 1.36 11.26 13.81
N SER A 8 2.10 11.79 12.83
CA SER A 8 1.96 11.44 11.40
C SER A 8 3.30 10.97 10.86
N VAL A 9 3.28 9.91 10.06
CA VAL A 9 4.47 9.37 9.38
C VAL A 9 4.18 9.34 7.88
N THR A 10 5.09 9.88 7.08
CA THR A 10 5.02 9.84 5.61
C THR A 10 6.18 9.02 5.07
N HIS A 11 5.87 8.04 4.21
CA HIS A 11 6.87 7.20 3.56
C HIS A 11 7.00 7.59 2.08
N TYR A 12 8.24 7.79 1.62
CA TYR A 12 8.56 7.93 0.21
C TYR A 12 9.00 6.56 -0.31
N VAL A 13 8.33 6.06 -1.35
CA VAL A 13 8.56 4.73 -1.90
C VAL A 13 8.78 4.84 -3.40
N ASP A 14 9.90 4.30 -3.87
CA ASP A 14 10.15 4.10 -5.30
C ASP A 14 9.72 2.69 -5.69
N VAL A 15 8.78 2.58 -6.63
CA VAL A 15 8.34 1.29 -7.17
C VAL A 15 9.20 0.96 -8.39
N TRP A 16 10.14 0.02 -8.23
CA TRP A 16 11.05 -0.38 -9.31
C TRP A 16 10.49 -1.52 -10.17
N ASP A 17 9.62 -2.34 -9.59
CA ASP A 17 8.96 -3.45 -10.28
C ASP A 17 7.55 -3.63 -9.70
N GLU A 18 6.57 -3.27 -10.52
CA GLU A 18 5.16 -3.30 -10.14
C GLU A 18 4.63 -4.73 -9.93
N GLN A 19 5.22 -5.74 -10.59
CA GLN A 19 4.78 -7.13 -10.46
C GLN A 19 5.28 -7.74 -9.14
N ILE A 20 6.54 -7.48 -8.77
CA ILE A 20 7.10 -7.91 -7.48
C ILE A 20 6.38 -7.19 -6.33
N MET A 21 6.06 -5.89 -6.51
CA MET A 21 5.25 -5.14 -5.55
C MET A 21 3.87 -5.78 -5.37
N TRP A 22 3.16 -6.09 -6.45
CA TRP A 22 1.85 -6.73 -6.40
C TRP A 22 1.89 -8.07 -5.65
N GLN A 23 2.91 -8.90 -5.90
CA GLN A 23 3.10 -10.16 -5.17
C GLN A 23 3.35 -9.96 -3.67
N SER A 24 4.08 -8.90 -3.32
CA SER A 24 4.33 -8.53 -1.93
C SER A 24 3.05 -8.09 -1.23
N ALA A 25 2.21 -7.31 -1.92
CA ALA A 25 0.89 -6.91 -1.44
C ALA A 25 -0.04 -8.12 -1.26
N PHE A 26 -0.06 -9.06 -2.22
CA PHE A 26 -0.84 -10.30 -2.09
C PHE A 26 -0.40 -11.15 -0.90
N SER A 27 0.92 -11.28 -0.69
CA SER A 27 1.48 -11.99 0.46
C SER A 27 1.13 -11.33 1.79
N ALA A 28 1.02 -10.00 1.84
CA ALA A 28 0.59 -9.27 3.02
C ALA A 28 -0.92 -9.50 3.28
N TYR A 29 -1.74 -9.44 2.23
CA TYR A 29 -3.16 -9.76 2.28
C TYR A 29 -3.43 -11.17 2.80
N GLU A 30 -2.68 -12.17 2.34
CA GLU A 30 -2.78 -13.56 2.82
C GLU A 30 -2.49 -13.66 4.32
N LYS A 31 -1.45 -12.98 4.80
CA LYS A 31 -1.08 -12.99 6.23
C LYS A 31 -2.16 -12.38 7.11
N THR A 32 -2.83 -11.34 6.65
CA THR A 32 -3.92 -10.71 7.41
C THR A 32 -5.18 -11.58 7.42
N ASN A 33 -5.55 -12.16 6.28
CA ASN A 33 -6.85 -12.83 6.11
C ASN A 33 -6.79 -14.35 6.27
N GLY A 34 -5.60 -14.93 6.44
CA GLY A 34 -5.36 -16.35 6.67
C GLY A 34 -5.38 -17.20 5.39
N ILE A 35 -6.45 -17.10 4.59
CA ILE A 35 -6.53 -17.70 3.25
C ILE A 35 -6.70 -16.57 2.26
N ALA A 36 -5.77 -16.43 1.32
CA ALA A 36 -5.89 -15.43 0.27
C ALA A 36 -6.85 -15.88 -0.83
N ASP A 37 -7.92 -15.11 -1.00
CA ASP A 37 -8.75 -15.15 -2.20
C ASP A 37 -8.20 -14.14 -3.22
N GLN A 38 -7.63 -14.65 -4.31
CA GLN A 38 -7.00 -13.82 -5.35
C GLN A 38 -8.02 -12.91 -6.05
N PRO A 39 -9.19 -13.39 -6.50
CA PRO A 39 -10.28 -12.53 -6.96
C PRO A 39 -10.60 -11.35 -6.04
N ASP A 40 -10.74 -11.58 -4.73
CA ASP A 40 -11.04 -10.51 -3.77
C ASP A 40 -9.88 -9.52 -3.65
N PHE A 41 -8.64 -10.03 -3.62
CA PHE A 41 -7.45 -9.18 -3.66
C PHE A 41 -7.39 -8.33 -4.94
N GLU A 42 -7.66 -8.91 -6.10
CA GLU A 42 -7.62 -8.21 -7.39
C GLU A 42 -8.68 -7.12 -7.49
N LEU A 43 -9.83 -7.27 -6.81
CA LEU A 43 -10.83 -6.21 -6.70
C LEU A 43 -10.32 -4.99 -5.93
N MET A 44 -9.41 -5.18 -4.97
CA MET A 44 -8.82 -4.10 -4.17
C MET A 44 -7.55 -3.52 -4.79
N CYS A 45 -6.65 -4.37 -5.24
CA CYS A 45 -5.27 -4.03 -5.61
C CYS A 45 -5.00 -4.10 -7.12
N GLY A 46 -6.03 -4.33 -7.93
CA GLY A 46 -5.89 -4.56 -9.37
C GLY A 46 -5.25 -5.92 -9.67
N THR A 47 -5.12 -6.21 -10.96
CA THR A 47 -4.56 -7.50 -11.43
C THR A 47 -3.04 -7.46 -11.49
N GLN A 48 -2.38 -8.61 -11.49
CA GLN A 48 -0.91 -8.67 -11.63
C GLN A 48 -0.38 -7.96 -12.90
N HIS A 49 -1.16 -7.90 -13.98
CA HIS A 49 -0.79 -7.22 -15.22
C HIS A 49 -1.13 -5.74 -15.26
N LYS A 50 -1.97 -5.28 -14.33
CA LYS A 50 -2.40 -3.90 -14.19
C LYS A 50 -2.68 -3.63 -12.71
N PRO A 51 -1.63 -3.55 -11.89
CA PRO A 51 -1.77 -3.36 -10.46
C PRO A 51 -2.24 -1.93 -10.17
N ASP A 52 -3.07 -1.77 -9.14
CA ASP A 52 -3.27 -0.49 -8.50
C ASP A 52 -2.12 -0.27 -7.51
N ILE A 53 -1.18 0.59 -7.90
CA ILE A 53 0.05 0.84 -7.13
C ILE A 53 -0.27 1.39 -5.73
N CYS A 54 -1.20 2.34 -5.63
CA CYS A 54 -1.54 2.95 -4.36
C CYS A 54 -2.18 1.93 -3.41
N ALA A 55 -3.15 1.16 -3.90
CA ALA A 55 -3.79 0.11 -3.11
C ALA A 55 -2.80 -1.00 -2.70
N CYS A 56 -1.89 -1.39 -3.60
CA CYS A 56 -0.83 -2.35 -3.29
C CYS A 56 0.10 -1.82 -2.17
N LEU A 57 0.51 -0.55 -2.25
CA LEU A 57 1.37 0.06 -1.23
C LEU A 57 0.67 0.18 0.12
N GLN A 58 -0.61 0.57 0.13
CA GLN A 58 -1.42 0.56 1.35
C GLN A 58 -1.47 -0.83 1.96
N MET A 59 -1.71 -1.88 1.17
CA MET A 59 -1.71 -3.26 1.66
C MET A 59 -0.34 -3.69 2.22
N ILE A 60 0.76 -3.24 1.65
CA ILE A 60 2.11 -3.60 2.13
C ILE A 60 2.43 -2.92 3.47
N PHE A 61 2.12 -1.62 3.60
CA PHE A 61 2.54 -0.82 4.75
C PHE A 61 1.49 -0.71 5.84
N ASP A 62 0.22 -0.95 5.52
CA ASP A 62 -0.91 -0.95 6.44
C ASP A 62 -1.88 -2.12 6.16
N PRO A 63 -1.43 -3.37 6.36
CA PRO A 63 -2.18 -4.56 5.95
C PRO A 63 -3.44 -4.86 6.76
N GLY A 64 -3.83 -4.06 7.76
CA GLY A 64 -5.00 -4.37 8.58
C GLY A 64 -5.10 -3.67 9.94
N THR A 65 -5.34 -4.45 11.00
CA THR A 65 -5.74 -3.90 12.31
C THR A 65 -4.59 -3.16 13.00
N SER A 66 -4.89 -1.99 13.56
CA SER A 66 -3.91 -1.21 14.32
C SER A 66 -3.38 -2.00 15.55
N PRO A 67 -2.08 -1.88 15.87
CA PRO A 67 -1.50 -2.56 17.02
C PRO A 67 -2.05 -2.02 18.34
N MET A 68 -2.02 -2.83 19.40
CA MET A 68 -2.55 -2.44 20.72
C MET A 68 -1.90 -1.14 21.21
N GLY A 69 -2.74 -0.16 21.60
CA GLY A 69 -2.29 1.15 22.07
C GLY A 69 -2.07 2.19 20.97
N VAL A 70 -2.28 1.82 19.70
CA VAL A 70 -2.25 2.71 18.55
C VAL A 70 -3.56 2.57 17.79
N GLN A 71 -4.16 3.69 17.39
CA GLN A 71 -5.28 3.71 16.46
C GLN A 71 -4.80 4.40 15.19
N ASN A 72 -4.77 3.66 14.07
CA ASN A 72 -4.50 4.25 12.77
C ASN A 72 -5.82 4.80 12.23
N GLU A 73 -5.91 6.11 12.07
CA GLU A 73 -7.14 6.78 11.63
C GLU A 73 -7.24 6.84 10.10
N ASP A 74 -6.11 7.03 9.40
CA ASP A 74 -6.07 7.17 7.94
C ASP A 74 -4.69 6.75 7.38
N CYS A 75 -4.67 5.84 6.41
CA CYS A 75 -3.48 5.56 5.58
C CYS A 75 -3.77 5.99 4.13
N CYS A 76 -2.95 6.90 3.59
CA CYS A 76 -3.07 7.36 2.21
C CYS A 76 -1.76 7.06 1.45
N ALA A 77 -1.89 6.52 0.24
CA ALA A 77 -0.81 6.44 -0.73
C ALA A 77 -1.16 7.29 -1.94
N GLU A 78 -0.27 8.21 -2.30
CA GLU A 78 -0.41 9.08 -3.47
C GLU A 78 0.70 8.75 -4.46
N LEU A 79 0.32 8.53 -5.73
CA LEU A 79 1.30 8.32 -6.80
C LEU A 79 1.83 9.67 -7.26
N ILE A 80 3.14 9.86 -7.11
CA ILE A 80 3.83 11.04 -7.63
C ILE A 80 4.53 10.63 -8.94
N GLU A 81 3.92 10.98 -10.06
CA GLU A 81 4.53 10.76 -11.37
C GLU A 81 5.67 11.75 -11.58
N ASN A 82 6.91 11.25 -11.48
CA ASN A 82 8.07 12.03 -11.90
C ASN A 82 8.17 11.98 -13.43
N SER A 83 7.52 12.92 -14.11
CA SER A 83 7.76 13.14 -15.54
C SER A 83 9.25 13.47 -15.71
N GLY A 84 10.02 12.55 -16.29
CA GLY A 84 11.41 12.84 -16.68
C GLY A 84 11.44 14.04 -17.65
N PRO A 85 12.60 14.73 -17.78
CA PRO A 85 12.70 15.81 -18.74
C PRO A 85 12.33 15.29 -20.13
N GLU A 86 11.32 15.90 -20.76
CA GLU A 86 11.03 15.67 -22.17
C GLU A 86 12.29 16.02 -22.96
N LEU A 87 12.93 15.00 -23.53
CA LEU A 87 14.00 15.20 -24.50
C LEU A 87 13.35 15.77 -25.76
N THR A 88 13.27 17.10 -25.85
CA THR A 88 13.00 17.79 -27.10
C THR A 88 14.21 17.60 -28.03
N GLU A 89 14.01 16.86 -29.12
CA GLU A 89 14.92 16.80 -30.27
C GLU A 89 15.05 18.16 -30.97
#